data_AF-A0A0S8AFE0-F1
#
_entry.id   AF-A0A0S8AFE0-F1
#
_cell.length_a   1.000
_cell.length_b   1.000
_cell.length_c   1.000
_cell.angle_alpha   90.00
_cell.angle_beta   90.00
_cell.angle_gamma   90.00
#
_symmetry.space_group_name_H-M   'P 1'
#
loop_
_entity.id
_entity.type
_entity.pdbx_description
1 polymer ?
#
loop_
_entity_poly.entity_id
_entity_poly.type
_entity_poly.pdbx_seq_one_letter_code
_entity_poly.pdbx_strand_id
1 'polypeptide(L)'
;MTSDKRRAKRVSVELPVKVSFFDNKKKTRTGDVLSGCISDFSPLGAALTVDTIQLSGKHLFYTCQDNPDIVLELEFEISGSPEEIITVPAVPVWFDRDLDSEKKQFSVGLKFLTNTRSPEIKILSRLACRDETMLVSLWKKFFLLLNYPLFLASSFLFSGGTSG
;
A
#
# COMPACT_ATOMS: atom_id res chain seq x y z
N MET A 1 2.05 27.19 -4.91
CA MET A 1 2.87 26.02 -5.28
C MET A 1 3.46 25.42 -4.01
N THR A 2 2.86 24.35 -3.49
CA THR A 2 3.39 23.63 -2.32
C THR A 2 4.51 22.71 -2.78
N SER A 3 5.76 23.03 -2.43
CA SER A 3 6.91 22.16 -2.69
C SER A 3 6.72 20.82 -1.98
N ASP A 4 6.75 19.71 -2.73
CA ASP A 4 6.74 18.37 -2.15
C ASP A 4 7.98 18.22 -1.24
N LYS A 5 7.75 17.97 0.06
CA LYS A 5 8.81 17.82 1.08
C LYS A 5 9.33 16.39 1.16
N ARG A 6 8.84 15.47 0.34
CA ARG A 6 9.21 14.05 0.40
C ARG A 6 10.63 13.82 -0.11
N ARG A 7 11.37 12.97 0.61
CA ARG A 7 12.76 12.61 0.31
C ARG A 7 12.89 11.50 -0.75
N ALA A 8 11.81 10.80 -1.05
CA ALA A 8 11.76 9.70 -2.01
C ALA A 8 10.39 9.64 -2.68
N LYS A 9 10.38 9.22 -3.96
CA LYS A 9 9.16 8.89 -4.69
C LYS A 9 8.48 7.68 -4.05
N ARG A 10 7.17 7.75 -3.89
CA ARG A 10 6.33 6.64 -3.43
C ARG A 10 5.61 6.02 -4.63
N VAL A 11 5.44 4.71 -4.59
CA VAL A 11 4.65 3.95 -5.56
C VAL A 11 3.38 3.44 -4.86
N SER A 12 2.25 3.52 -5.54
CA SER A 12 1.00 2.92 -5.07
C SER A 12 1.10 1.41 -5.23
N VAL A 13 0.71 0.66 -4.21
CA VAL A 13 0.83 -0.80 -4.19
C VAL A 13 -0.23 -1.37 -3.27
N GLU A 14 -0.60 -2.63 -3.45
CA GLU A 14 -1.38 -3.39 -2.46
C GLU A 14 -0.60 -4.63 -2.02
N LEU A 15 0.21 -4.51 -0.95
CA LEU A 15 0.95 -5.64 -0.40
C LEU A 15 0.37 -6.08 0.95
N PRO A 16 -0.22 -7.29 1.04
CA PRO A 16 -0.60 -7.87 2.31
C PRO A 16 0.61 -7.99 3.24
N VAL A 17 0.40 -7.65 4.52
CA VAL A 17 1.46 -7.67 5.52
C VAL A 17 0.89 -8.13 6.87
N LYS A 18 1.68 -8.91 7.60
CA LYS A 18 1.44 -9.24 9.00
C LYS A 18 2.30 -8.34 9.88
N VAL A 19 1.71 -7.79 10.93
CA VAL A 19 2.34 -6.80 11.80
C VAL A 19 2.35 -7.33 13.23
N SER A 20 3.50 -7.29 13.88
CA SER A 20 3.65 -7.64 15.29
C SER A 20 4.55 -6.64 16.02
N PHE A 21 4.48 -6.60 17.35
CA PHE A 21 5.49 -5.88 18.13
C PHE A 21 6.73 -6.74 18.32
N PHE A 22 7.90 -6.14 18.14
CA PHE A 22 9.18 -6.76 18.44
C PHE A 22 9.92 -5.96 19.51
N ASP A 23 10.28 -6.62 20.60
CA ASP A 23 11.08 -6.05 21.69
C ASP A 23 12.57 -6.26 21.36
N ASN A 24 13.26 -5.19 20.99
CA ASN A 24 14.68 -5.21 20.65
C ASN A 24 15.60 -5.55 21.83
N LYS A 25 15.15 -5.30 23.06
CA LYS A 25 15.93 -5.59 24.28
C LYS A 25 15.85 -7.07 24.65
N LYS A 26 14.64 -7.65 24.57
CA LYS A 26 14.41 -9.07 24.83
C LYS A 26 14.60 -9.97 23.61
N LYS A 27 14.75 -9.38 22.42
CA LYS A 27 14.84 -10.07 21.13
C LYS A 27 13.66 -11.02 20.91
N THR A 28 12.45 -10.57 21.20
CA THR A 28 11.26 -11.41 21.13
C THR A 28 10.04 -10.67 20.59
N ARG A 29 9.18 -11.40 19.86
CA ARG A 29 7.87 -10.91 19.44
C ARG A 29 6.93 -10.88 20.63
N THR A 30 6.14 -9.83 20.72
CA THR A 30 5.20 -9.62 21.82
C THR A 30 3.79 -9.47 21.28
N GLY A 31 2.88 -10.26 21.85
CA GLY A 31 1.45 -10.18 21.55
C GLY A 31 1.05 -10.93 20.29
N ASP A 32 -0.14 -10.58 19.80
CA ASP A 32 -0.78 -11.17 18.64
C ASP A 32 -0.22 -10.57 17.33
N VAL A 33 -0.64 -11.15 16.21
CA VAL A 33 -0.34 -10.65 14.87
C VAL A 33 -1.56 -9.92 14.32
N LEU A 34 -1.32 -8.73 13.77
CA LEU A 34 -2.32 -7.93 13.08
C LEU A 34 -2.13 -8.03 11.57
N SER A 35 -3.16 -8.38 10.84
CA SER A 35 -3.15 -8.30 9.37
C SER A 35 -3.38 -6.86 8.91
N GLY A 36 -2.65 -6.45 7.88
CA GLY A 36 -2.81 -5.15 7.23
C GLY A 36 -2.41 -5.20 5.76
N CYS A 37 -2.46 -4.04 5.11
CA CYS A 37 -2.07 -3.87 3.72
C CYS A 37 -1.17 -2.65 3.57
N ILE A 38 -0.07 -2.75 2.86
CA ILE A 38 0.71 -1.61 2.43
C ILE A 38 0.05 -0.99 1.20
N SER A 39 -0.37 0.28 1.30
CA SER A 39 -1.05 1.04 0.26
C SER A 39 -0.11 1.95 -0.55
N ASP A 40 0.99 2.38 0.08
CA ASP A 40 2.09 3.05 -0.61
C ASP A 40 3.45 2.54 -0.12
N PHE A 41 4.43 2.53 -1.02
CA PHE A 41 5.77 2.04 -0.72
C PHE A 41 6.86 2.99 -1.21
N SER A 42 7.93 3.08 -0.43
CA SER A 42 9.23 3.60 -0.83
C SER A 42 10.34 2.83 -0.12
N PRO A 43 11.59 2.89 -0.58
CA PRO A 43 12.71 2.23 0.11
C PRO A 43 12.94 2.72 1.55
N LEU A 44 12.42 3.89 1.93
CA LEU A 44 12.58 4.49 3.25
C LEU A 44 11.41 4.18 4.21
N GLY A 45 10.29 3.70 3.69
CA GLY A 45 9.06 3.56 4.46
C GLY A 45 7.84 3.39 3.57
N ALA A 46 6.69 3.19 4.21
CA ALA A 46 5.44 2.81 3.56
C ALA A 46 4.24 3.40 4.30
N ALA A 47 3.06 3.34 3.70
CA ALA A 47 1.78 3.55 4.37
C ALA A 47 1.10 2.20 4.59
N LEU A 48 0.79 1.90 5.85
CA LEU A 48 0.10 0.70 6.29
C LEU A 48 -1.37 1.04 6.57
N THR A 49 -2.28 0.27 6.00
CA THR A 49 -3.71 0.31 6.30
C THR A 49 -4.07 -0.90 7.17
N VAL A 50 -4.74 -0.63 8.29
CA VAL A 50 -5.22 -1.66 9.24
C VAL A 50 -6.63 -1.34 9.73
N ASP A 51 -7.40 -2.37 10.07
CA ASP A 51 -8.77 -2.20 10.58
C ASP A 51 -8.80 -1.73 12.04
N THR A 52 -7.73 -1.98 12.81
CA THR A 52 -7.58 -1.54 14.19
C THR A 52 -6.19 -0.99 14.45
N ILE A 53 -6.11 0.12 15.20
CA ILE A 53 -4.86 0.72 15.64
C ILE A 53 -4.31 0.09 16.93
N GLN A 54 -5.06 -0.83 17.52
CA GLN A 54 -4.67 -1.56 18.73
C GLN A 54 -4.28 -3.00 18.40
N LEU A 55 -3.17 -3.45 18.98
CA LEU A 55 -2.67 -4.81 18.92
C LEU A 55 -2.39 -5.30 20.35
N SER A 56 -3.10 -6.35 20.78
CA SER A 56 -3.04 -6.89 22.15
C SER A 56 -3.16 -5.82 23.25
N GLY A 57 -4.13 -4.91 23.09
CA GLY A 57 -4.38 -3.81 24.03
C GLY A 57 -3.37 -2.66 23.99
N LYS A 58 -2.39 -2.70 23.08
CA LYS A 58 -1.37 -1.66 22.90
C LYS A 58 -1.60 -0.90 21.60
N HIS A 59 -1.44 0.42 21.64
CA HIS A 59 -1.62 1.27 20.45
C HIS A 59 -0.36 1.22 19.57
N LEU A 60 -0.49 0.91 18.27
CA LEU A 60 0.67 0.75 17.37
C LEU A 60 1.60 1.97 17.40
N PHE A 61 1.02 3.18 17.30
CA PHE A 61 1.77 4.43 17.32
C PHE A 61 2.44 4.74 18.67
N TYR A 62 1.64 4.98 19.72
CA TYR A 62 2.15 5.41 21.02
C TYR A 62 3.09 4.40 21.67
N THR A 63 2.85 3.09 21.50
CA THR A 63 3.72 2.06 22.11
C THR A 63 5.16 2.15 21.60
N CYS A 64 5.35 2.35 20.30
CA CYS A 64 6.68 2.52 19.70
C CYS A 64 7.29 3.89 19.98
N GLN A 65 6.47 4.90 20.26
CA GLN A 65 6.94 6.24 20.61
C GLN A 65 7.40 6.31 22.07
N ASP A 66 6.63 5.73 22.98
CA ASP A 66 6.87 5.76 24.42
C ASP A 66 8.01 4.81 24.81
N ASN A 67 8.23 3.75 24.02
CA ASN A 67 9.29 2.78 24.24
C ASN A 67 10.12 2.53 22.96
N PRO A 68 11.31 3.13 22.82
CA PRO A 68 12.14 2.99 21.63
C PRO A 68 12.72 1.57 21.45
N ASP A 69 12.69 0.74 22.49
CA ASP A 69 13.06 -0.67 22.37
C ASP A 69 11.98 -1.50 21.66
N ILE A 70 10.74 -1.01 21.58
CA ILE A 70 9.62 -1.69 20.92
C ILE A 70 9.43 -1.12 19.51
N VAL A 71 9.59 -1.98 18.51
CA VAL A 71 9.37 -1.64 17.10
C VAL A 71 8.27 -2.49 16.51
N LEU A 72 7.78 -2.12 15.34
CA LEU A 72 6.91 -2.97 14.53
C LEU A 72 7.78 -3.91 13.70
N GLU A 73 7.39 -5.17 13.64
CA GLU A 73 7.97 -6.14 12.73
C GLU A 73 6.94 -6.48 11.65
N LEU A 74 7.31 -6.21 10.40
CA LEU A 74 6.46 -6.40 9.22
C LEU A 74 6.87 -7.69 8.51
N GLU A 75 5.96 -8.63 8.40
CA GLU A 75 6.16 -9.89 7.68
C GLU A 75 5.40 -9.87 6.36
N PHE A 76 6.13 -10.11 5.27
CA PHE A 76 5.62 -10.20 3.91
C PHE A 76 5.81 -11.61 3.39
N GLU A 77 4.74 -12.23 2.91
CA GLU A 77 4.79 -13.52 2.24
C GLU A 77 5.02 -13.31 0.74
N ILE A 78 6.12 -13.84 0.19
CA ILE A 78 6.43 -13.69 -1.23
C ILE A 78 5.98 -14.94 -1.98
N SER A 79 5.06 -14.73 -2.93
CA SER A 79 4.74 -15.67 -4.02
C SER A 79 4.47 -17.11 -3.57
N GLY A 80 3.30 -17.37 -2.98
CA GLY A 80 2.63 -18.69 -2.99
C GLY A 80 3.33 -19.86 -2.29
N SER A 81 4.53 -19.66 -1.75
CA SER A 81 5.22 -20.62 -0.88
C SER A 81 5.45 -19.98 0.49
N PRO A 82 5.06 -20.65 1.59
CA PRO A 82 5.20 -20.12 2.95
C PRO A 82 6.65 -20.02 3.43
N GLU A 83 7.62 -20.47 2.63
CA GLU A 83 9.04 -20.53 3.00
C GLU A 83 9.81 -19.24 2.69
N GLU A 84 9.25 -18.32 1.88
CA GLU A 84 9.87 -17.03 1.57
C GLU A 84 9.16 -15.88 2.31
N ILE A 85 9.39 -15.80 3.62
CA ILE A 85 8.94 -14.68 4.46
C ILE A 85 10.04 -13.63 4.53
N ILE A 86 9.72 -12.40 4.13
CA ILE A 86 10.56 -11.23 4.39
C ILE A 86 10.09 -10.54 5.66
N THR A 87 11.04 -10.27 6.55
CA THR A 87 10.78 -9.51 7.77
C THR A 87 11.48 -8.16 7.70
N VAL A 88 10.74 -7.07 7.96
CA VAL A 88 11.28 -5.69 7.97
C VAL A 88 10.87 -4.97 9.26
N PRO A 89 11.84 -4.60 10.12
CA PRO A 89 11.55 -3.74 11.26
C PRO A 89 11.21 -2.31 10.82
N ALA A 90 10.20 -1.72 11.47
CA ALA A 90 9.70 -0.39 11.18
C ALA A 90 9.24 0.33 12.45
N VAL A 91 9.19 1.66 12.38
CA VAL A 91 8.55 2.50 13.40
C VAL A 91 7.45 3.34 12.76
N PRO A 92 6.33 3.53 13.46
CA PRO A 92 5.28 4.42 12.99
C PRO A 92 5.71 5.89 13.16
N VAL A 93 5.31 6.74 12.21
CA VAL A 93 5.71 8.16 12.09
C VAL A 93 4.53 9.10 12.13
N TRP A 94 3.39 8.65 11.59
CA TRP A 94 2.10 9.31 11.74
C TRP A 94 1.01 8.25 11.67
N PHE A 95 -0.19 8.58 12.13
CA PHE A 95 -1.38 7.80 11.83
C PHE A 95 -2.57 8.73 11.61
N ASP A 96 -3.55 8.26 10.86
CA ASP A 96 -4.81 8.91 10.62
C ASP A 96 -5.93 7.88 10.59
N ARG A 97 -7.15 8.32 10.87
CA ARG A 97 -8.34 7.48 10.80
C ARG A 97 -9.17 7.94 9.62
N ASP A 98 -9.44 7.03 8.70
CA ASP A 98 -10.38 7.31 7.61
C ASP A 98 -11.80 7.27 8.18
N LEU A 99 -12.43 8.45 8.23
CA LEU A 99 -13.79 8.64 8.73
C LEU A 99 -14.85 8.48 7.63
N ASP A 100 -14.44 8.59 6.36
CA ASP A 100 -15.33 8.61 5.20
C ASP A 100 -15.48 7.22 4.58
N SER A 101 -14.53 6.32 4.84
CA SER A 101 -14.62 4.92 4.46
C SER A 101 -15.73 4.16 5.21
N GLU A 102 -16.50 3.34 4.49
CA GLU A 102 -17.48 2.42 5.10
C GLU A 102 -16.80 1.45 6.08
N LYS A 103 -15.58 1.04 5.75
CA LYS A 103 -14.70 0.25 6.61
C LYS A 103 -13.76 1.20 7.34
N LYS A 104 -14.18 1.67 8.51
CA LYS A 104 -13.40 2.56 9.40
C LYS A 104 -11.97 2.05 9.61
N GLN A 105 -11.05 2.46 8.76
CA GLN A 105 -9.67 1.98 8.72
C GLN A 105 -8.71 3.04 9.25
N PHE A 106 -7.55 2.59 9.69
CA PHE A 106 -6.44 3.44 10.10
C PHE A 106 -5.34 3.38 9.06
N SER A 107 -4.86 4.55 8.66
CA SER A 107 -3.65 4.70 7.86
C SER A 107 -2.50 5.03 8.79
N VAL A 108 -1.39 4.30 8.69
CA VAL A 108 -0.21 4.47 9.53
C VAL A 108 1.00 4.66 8.63
N GLY A 109 1.64 5.81 8.73
CA GLY A 109 2.92 6.04 8.07
C GLY A 109 4.04 5.33 8.80
N LEU A 110 4.81 4.52 8.09
CA LEU A 110 5.92 3.75 8.61
C LEU A 110 7.26 4.28 8.07
N LYS A 111 8.29 4.21 8.91
CA LYS A 111 9.69 4.36 8.54
C LYS A 111 10.39 3.03 8.76
N PHE A 112 11.05 2.52 7.73
CA PHE A 112 11.85 1.30 7.87
C PHE A 112 13.13 1.59 8.64
N LEU A 113 13.48 0.65 9.53
CA LEU A 113 14.75 0.67 10.25
C LEU A 113 15.85 -0.07 9.46
N THR A 114 15.45 -0.89 8.49
CA THR A 114 16.37 -1.59 7.59
C THR A 114 17.03 -0.63 6.60
N ASN A 115 18.29 -0.91 6.24
CA ASN A 115 19.02 -0.17 5.23
C ASN A 115 18.36 -0.29 3.85
N THR A 116 18.26 0.82 3.10
CA THR A 116 17.65 0.83 1.76
C THR A 116 18.34 -0.07 0.73
N ARG A 117 19.61 -0.45 0.98
CA ARG A 117 20.40 -1.35 0.12
C ARG A 117 20.29 -2.82 0.50
N SER A 118 19.57 -3.13 1.58
CA SER A 118 19.39 -4.50 2.06
C SER A 118 18.65 -5.36 1.02
N PRO A 119 18.87 -6.68 1.02
CA PRO A 119 18.18 -7.57 0.10
C PRO A 119 16.65 -7.52 0.29
N GLU A 120 16.17 -7.40 1.52
CA GLU A 120 14.74 -7.32 1.86
C GLU A 120 14.08 -6.12 1.19
N ILE A 121 14.64 -4.92 1.37
CA ILE A 121 14.09 -3.69 0.78
C ILE A 121 14.18 -3.74 -0.75
N LYS A 122 15.24 -4.32 -1.32
CA LYS A 122 15.34 -4.51 -2.78
C LYS A 122 14.28 -5.46 -3.32
N ILE A 123 13.99 -6.55 -2.61
CA ILE A 123 12.93 -7.48 -3.01
C ILE A 123 11.57 -6.79 -2.94
N LEU A 124 11.25 -6.14 -1.81
CA LEU A 124 9.99 -5.39 -1.66
C LEU A 124 9.84 -4.28 -2.71
N SER A 125 10.91 -3.57 -3.03
CA SER A 125 10.89 -2.55 -4.09
C SER A 125 10.55 -3.15 -5.46
N ARG A 126 11.08 -4.33 -5.78
CA ARG A 126 10.75 -5.04 -7.03
C ARG A 126 9.30 -5.50 -7.04
N LEU A 127 8.79 -6.02 -5.92
CA LEU A 127 7.39 -6.43 -5.79
C LEU A 127 6.45 -5.22 -5.97
N ALA A 128 6.74 -4.11 -5.31
CA ALA A 128 5.94 -2.90 -5.40
C ALA A 128 5.88 -2.32 -6.82
N CYS A 129 7.02 -2.28 -7.54
CA CYS A 129 7.03 -1.83 -8.93
C CYS A 129 6.31 -2.79 -9.89
N ARG A 130 6.35 -4.11 -9.64
CA ARG A 130 5.65 -5.09 -10.46
C ARG A 130 4.13 -4.91 -10.36
N ASP A 131 3.63 -4.62 -9.16
CA ASP A 131 2.22 -4.38 -8.93
C ASP A 131 1.76 -3.05 -9.53
N GLU A 132 2.52 -1.95 -9.35
CA GLU A 132 2.22 -0.65 -9.98
C GLU A 132 2.14 -0.78 -11.52
N THR A 133 3.09 -1.49 -12.15
CA THR A 133 3.06 -1.72 -13.60
C THR A 133 1.90 -2.61 -14.04
N MET A 134 1.53 -3.60 -13.23
CA MET A 134 0.35 -4.44 -13.47
C MET A 134 -0.93 -3.61 -13.40
N LEU A 135 -1.12 -2.82 -12.35
CA LEU A 135 -2.25 -1.90 -12.18
C LEU A 135 -2.31 -0.93 -13.37
N VAL A 136 -1.23 -0.21 -13.68
CA VAL A 136 -1.18 0.72 -14.83
C VAL A 136 -1.52 0.01 -16.15
N SER A 137 -1.08 -1.23 -16.33
CA SER A 137 -1.42 -2.02 -17.53
C SER A 137 -2.91 -2.40 -17.59
N LEU A 138 -3.52 -2.76 -16.46
CA LEU A 138 -4.94 -3.08 -16.34
C LEU A 138 -5.78 -1.83 -16.61
N TRP A 139 -5.42 -0.69 -16.03
CA TRP A 139 -6.08 0.59 -16.28
C TRP A 139 -6.01 0.98 -17.77
N LYS A 140 -4.84 0.86 -18.41
CA LYS A 140 -4.71 1.11 -19.86
C LYS A 140 -5.60 0.19 -20.71
N LYS A 141 -5.69 -1.09 -20.36
CA LYS A 141 -6.58 -2.06 -21.05
C LYS A 141 -8.06 -1.73 -20.81
N PHE A 142 -8.42 -1.32 -19.61
CA PHE A 142 -9.79 -0.95 -19.25
C PHE A 142 -10.26 0.31 -19.98
N PHE A 143 -9.38 1.32 -20.12
CA PHE A 143 -9.64 2.53 -20.91
C PHE A 143 -9.72 2.28 -22.42
N LEU A 144 -9.03 1.25 -22.93
CA LEU A 144 -9.15 0.82 -24.33
C LEU A 144 -10.48 0.08 -24.61
N LEU A 145 -11.02 -0.63 -23.62
CA LEU A 145 -12.32 -1.33 -23.73
C LEU A 145 -13.52 -0.38 -23.60
N LEU A 146 -13.39 0.72 -22.84
CA LEU A 146 -14.44 1.74 -22.69
C LEU A 146 -14.51 2.76 -23.86
N ASN A 147 -13.58 2.70 -24.82
CA ASN A 147 -13.54 3.57 -26.00
C ASN A 147 -13.70 2.79 -27.33
N TYR A 148 -14.67 1.87 -27.39
CA TYR A 148 -15.24 1.47 -28.68
C TYR A 148 -16.54 2.26 -28.90
N PRO A 149 -16.57 3.27 -29.79
CA PRO A 149 -17.86 3.73 -30.30
C PRO A 149 -18.41 2.57 -31.14
N LEU A 150 -19.48 1.96 -30.66
CA LEU A 150 -20.40 1.20 -31.50
C LEU A 150 -20.88 2.14 -32.60
N PHE A 151 -20.22 2.09 -33.75
CA PHE A 151 -20.72 2.65 -35.01
C PHE A 151 -21.94 1.83 -35.42
N LEU A 152 -23.08 2.07 -34.78
CA LEU A 152 -24.37 1.70 -35.31
C LEU A 152 -24.75 2.76 -36.34
N ALA A 153 -24.47 2.44 -37.60
CA ALA A 153 -25.00 3.16 -38.75
C ALA A 153 -26.53 3.10 -38.72
N SER A 154 -27.16 4.20 -38.31
CA SER A 154 -28.58 4.45 -38.55
C SER A 154 -28.71 5.53 -39.63
N SER A 155 -28.74 5.09 -40.89
CA SER A 155 -29.15 5.91 -42.03
C SER A 155 -30.66 6.14 -41.93
N PHE A 156 -31.08 7.17 -41.21
CA PHE A 156 -32.45 7.66 -41.28
C PHE A 156 -32.59 8.69 -42.40
N LEU A 157 -33.53 8.40 -43.28
CA LEU A 157 -34.04 9.25 -44.35
C LEU A 157 -34.38 10.66 -43.86
N PHE A 158 -33.97 11.67 -44.61
CA PHE A 158 -34.74 12.91 -44.69
C PHE A 158 -34.78 13.44 -46.13
N SER A 159 -36.01 13.73 -46.55
CA SER A 159 -36.43 14.20 -47.87
C SER A 159 -36.33 15.72 -47.97
N GLY A 160 -36.09 16.22 -49.18
CA GLY A 160 -36.15 17.63 -49.58
C GLY A 160 -35.21 17.86 -50.76
N GLY A 161 -35.62 18.10 -52.01
CA GLY A 161 -36.83 18.74 -52.51
C GLY A 161 -36.52 20.20 -52.85
N THR A 162 -36.27 20.48 -54.14
CA THR A 162 -36.22 21.77 -54.92
C THR A 162 -34.98 21.73 -55.82
N SER A 163 -34.95 22.11 -57.10
CA SER A 163 -35.88 22.70 -58.07
C SER A 163 -35.02 22.98 -59.32
N GLY A 164 -35.57 22.84 -60.53
CA GLY A 164 -34.91 23.17 -61.79
C GLY A 164 -35.47 22.39 -62.96
#